data_AF-A0A556TK84-F1
#
_entry.id   AF-A0A556TK84-F1
#
_cell.length_a   1.000
_cell.length_b   1.000
_cell.length_c   1.000
_cell.angle_alpha   90.00
_cell.angle_beta   90.00
_cell.angle_gamma   90.00
#
_symmetry.space_group_name_H-M   'P 1'
#
loop_
_entity.id
_entity.type
_entity.pdbx_description
1 polymer ?
#
loop_
_entity_poly.entity_id
_entity_poly.type
_entity_poly.pdbx_seq_one_letter_code
_entity_poly.pdbx_strand_id
1 'polypeptide(L)'
;MLGAAVSGEHLRVCSQEYTCCGVEMEDALTHRSKADLEHLMEESSSALRTVFTTKHRKFDAFLGCKLVCLRSRVFLFRPLGTLP
;
A
#
# COMPACT_ATOMS: atom_id res chain seq x y z
N MET A 1 -38.45 -5.11 4.07
CA MET A 1 -37.12 -5.20 4.72
C MET A 1 -36.71 -3.82 5.21
N LEU A 2 -37.46 -3.21 6.12
CA LEU A 2 -36.97 -2.05 6.87
C LEU A 2 -36.63 -2.57 8.26
N GLY A 3 -35.36 -2.44 8.65
CA GLY A 3 -34.89 -2.83 9.98
C GLY A 3 -35.68 -2.10 11.04
N ALA A 4 -36.31 -2.85 11.94
CA ALA A 4 -36.89 -2.29 13.15
C ALA A 4 -35.75 -1.71 14.00
N ALA A 5 -35.93 -0.49 14.49
CA ALA A 5 -34.96 0.11 15.39
C ALA A 5 -34.92 -0.73 16.68
N VAL A 6 -33.74 -1.23 17.03
CA VAL A 6 -33.48 -2.06 18.22
C VAL A 6 -32.76 -1.19 19.27
N SER A 7 -33.02 -1.46 20.55
CA SER A 7 -32.30 -0.81 21.65
C SER A 7 -30.80 -1.14 21.55
N GLY A 8 -29.97 -0.10 21.47
CA GLY A 8 -28.53 -0.21 21.28
C GLY A 8 -27.72 -0.64 22.51
N GLU A 9 -28.38 -0.94 23.63
CA GLU A 9 -27.76 -1.46 24.87
C GLU A 9 -26.80 -2.64 24.62
N HIS A 10 -27.10 -3.45 23.62
CA HIS A 10 -26.35 -4.67 23.29
C HIS A 10 -25.12 -4.42 22.40
N LEU A 11 -24.90 -3.19 21.92
CA LEU A 11 -23.79 -2.86 21.02
C LEU A 11 -22.57 -2.32 21.79
N ARG A 12 -21.37 -2.69 21.34
CA ARG A 12 -20.10 -2.34 22.03
C ARG A 12 -19.28 -1.28 21.31
N VAL A 13 -19.46 -1.13 20.00
CA VAL A 13 -18.70 -0.22 19.12
C VAL A 13 -19.58 0.95 18.69
N CYS A 14 -20.82 0.67 18.29
CA CYS A 14 -21.84 1.67 17.98
C CYS A 14 -22.43 2.27 19.26
N SER A 15 -22.90 3.52 19.18
CA SER A 15 -23.55 4.22 20.30
C SER A 15 -24.82 3.49 20.77
N GLN A 16 -25.06 3.46 22.09
CA GLN A 16 -26.18 2.75 22.75
C GLN A 16 -27.57 3.40 22.57
N GLU A 17 -27.74 4.22 21.53
CA GLU A 17 -29.00 4.83 21.12
C GLU A 17 -29.88 3.81 20.36
N TYR A 18 -31.14 4.15 20.07
CA TYR A 18 -31.96 3.34 19.16
C TYR A 18 -31.28 3.25 17.79
N THR A 19 -30.93 2.03 17.37
CA THR A 19 -30.11 1.78 16.18
C THR A 19 -30.77 0.79 15.23
N CYS A 20 -30.41 0.86 13.95
CA CYS A 20 -30.78 -0.15 12.95
C CYS A 20 -29.81 -1.33 12.88
N CYS A 21 -28.69 -1.28 13.61
CA CYS A 21 -27.72 -2.37 13.70
C CYS A 21 -28.05 -3.33 14.83
N GLY A 22 -28.21 -4.62 14.50
CA GLY A 22 -28.16 -5.70 15.49
C GLY A 22 -26.72 -6.16 15.76
N VAL A 23 -26.53 -6.96 16.80
CA VAL A 23 -25.20 -7.48 17.21
C VAL A 23 -24.46 -8.20 16.09
N GLU A 24 -25.14 -9.08 15.34
CA GLU A 24 -24.54 -9.78 14.20
C GLU A 24 -24.07 -8.82 13.09
N MET A 25 -24.82 -7.75 12.84
CA MET A 25 -24.42 -6.72 11.87
C MET A 25 -23.24 -5.89 12.37
N GLU A 26 -23.20 -5.57 13.67
CA GLU A 26 -22.09 -4.83 14.28
C GLU A 26 -20.79 -5.63 14.24
N ASP A 27 -20.84 -6.93 14.59
CA ASP A 27 -19.68 -7.81 14.53
C ASP A 27 -19.16 -7.95 13.09
N ALA A 28 -20.07 -8.15 12.12
CA ALA A 28 -19.72 -8.22 10.71
C ALA A 28 -19.11 -6.90 10.20
N LEU A 29 -19.67 -5.75 10.59
CA LEU A 29 -19.17 -4.44 10.20
C LEU A 29 -17.80 -4.14 10.83
N THR A 30 -17.61 -4.50 12.09
CA THR A 30 -16.34 -4.36 12.80
C THR A 30 -15.25 -5.20 12.15
N HIS A 31 -15.55 -6.46 11.84
CA HIS A 31 -14.61 -7.35 11.18
C HIS A 31 -14.25 -6.84 9.78
N ARG A 32 -15.25 -6.40 9.00
CA ARG A 32 -15.04 -5.83 7.67
C ARG A 32 -14.18 -4.57 7.73
N SER A 33 -14.51 -3.63 8.62
CA SER A 33 -13.76 -2.37 8.74
C SER A 33 -12.30 -2.61 9.13
N LYS A 34 -12.03 -3.62 9.98
CA LYS A 34 -10.67 -4.00 10.34
C LYS A 34 -9.91 -4.57 9.13
N ALA A 35 -10.52 -5.50 8.39
CA ALA A 35 -9.90 -6.10 7.22
C ALA A 35 -9.61 -5.07 6.12
N ASP A 36 -10.57 -4.16 5.86
CA ASP A 36 -10.40 -3.07 4.89
C ASP A 36 -9.24 -2.14 5.27
N LEU A 37 -9.12 -1.80 6.57
CA LEU A 37 -8.02 -0.98 7.06
C LEU A 37 -6.66 -1.68 6.94
N GLU A 38 -6.57 -2.95 7.34
CA GLU A 38 -5.34 -3.75 7.20
C GLU A 38 -4.89 -3.86 5.74
N HIS A 39 -5.84 -4.04 4.82
CA HIS A 39 -5.57 -4.08 3.39
C HIS A 39 -4.99 -2.75 2.87
N LEU A 40 -5.61 -1.63 3.21
CA LEU A 40 -5.13 -0.30 2.81
C LEU A 40 -3.73 0.00 3.36
N MET A 41 -3.43 -0.44 4.59
CA MET A 41 -2.10 -0.30 5.18
C MET A 41 -1.05 -1.13 4.43
N GLU A 42 -1.36 -2.37 4.08
CA GLU A 42 -0.46 -3.23 3.30
C GLU A 42 -0.21 -2.66 1.91
N GLU A 43 -1.25 -2.20 1.21
CA GLU A 43 -1.12 -1.57 -0.11
C GLU A 43 -0.21 -0.33 -0.06
N SER A 44 -0.43 0.55 0.92
CA SER A 44 0.40 1.74 1.13
C SER A 44 1.86 1.39 1.42
N SER A 45 2.10 0.43 2.31
CA SER A 45 3.44 -0.09 2.63
C SER A 45 4.14 -0.65 1.40
N SER A 46 3.44 -1.50 0.64
CA SER A 46 3.95 -2.12 -0.58
C SER A 46 4.28 -1.06 -1.65
N ALA A 47 3.43 -0.06 -1.82
CA ALA A 47 3.67 1.04 -2.75
C ALA A 47 4.93 1.83 -2.36
N LEU A 48 5.07 2.22 -1.09
CA LEU A 48 6.26 2.93 -0.60
C LEU A 48 7.54 2.10 -0.78
N ARG A 49 7.49 0.81 -0.43
CA ARG A 49 8.61 -0.12 -0.62
C ARG A 49 8.99 -0.24 -2.09
N THR A 50 8.01 -0.34 -2.99
CA THR A 50 8.24 -0.43 -4.44
C THR A 50 8.90 0.83 -4.98
N VAL A 51 8.45 2.01 -4.55
CA VAL A 51 9.07 3.28 -4.93
C VAL A 51 10.50 3.34 -4.43
N PHE A 52 10.73 3.04 -3.15
CA PHE A 52 12.06 3.10 -2.54
C PHE A 52 13.04 2.14 -3.22
N THR A 53 12.64 0.86 -3.37
CA THR A 53 13.48 -0.16 -4.03
C THR A 53 13.78 0.20 -5.48
N THR A 54 12.80 0.75 -6.22
CA THR A 54 13.00 1.17 -7.62
C THR A 54 13.96 2.35 -7.72
N LYS A 55 13.81 3.37 -6.87
CA LYS A 55 14.70 4.54 -6.87
C LYS A 55 16.11 4.14 -6.41
N HIS A 56 16.23 3.29 -5.39
CA HIS A 56 17.50 2.75 -4.91
C HIS A 56 18.23 1.95 -5.99
N ARG A 57 17.55 1.02 -6.67
CA ARG A 57 18.14 0.24 -7.78
C ARG A 57 18.62 1.14 -8.92
N LYS A 58 17.88 2.19 -9.27
CA LYS A 58 18.32 3.16 -10.29
C LYS A 58 19.58 3.90 -9.87
N PHE A 59 19.68 4.27 -8.58
CA PHE A 59 20.85 4.92 -8.03
C PHE A 59 22.07 3.98 -7.97
N ASP A 60 21.89 2.75 -7.49
CA ASP A 60 22.92 1.70 -7.48
C ASP A 60 23.41 1.37 -8.89
N ALA A 61 22.50 1.28 -9.86
CA ALA A 61 22.88 1.06 -11.26
C ALA A 61 23.69 2.25 -11.81
N PHE A 62 23.37 3.48 -11.45
CA PHE A 62 24.13 4.66 -11.87
C PHE A 62 25.54 4.69 -11.28
N LEU A 63 25.69 4.38 -9.99
CA LEU A 63 27.00 4.32 -9.33
C LEU A 63 27.80 3.07 -9.71
N GLY A 64 27.13 1.92 -9.78
CA GLY A 64 27.70 0.63 -10.14
C GLY A 64 28.16 0.60 -11.60
N CYS A 65 27.36 1.09 -12.54
CA CYS A 65 27.76 1.21 -13.94
C CYS A 65 28.96 2.16 -14.10
N LYS A 66 28.99 3.28 -13.36
CA LYS A 66 30.17 4.16 -13.33
C LYS A 66 31.42 3.42 -12.85
N LEU A 67 31.34 2.61 -11.79
CA LEU A 67 32.50 1.88 -11.26
C LEU A 67 32.98 0.75 -12.19
N VAL A 68 32.05 -0.03 -12.75
CA VAL A 68 32.36 -1.15 -13.67
C VAL A 68 32.90 -0.66 -15.01
N CYS A 69 32.32 0.41 -15.57
CA CYS A 69 32.78 1.01 -16.83
C CYS A 69 34.11 1.76 -16.67
N LEU A 70 34.33 2.44 -15.54
CA LEU A 70 35.60 3.15 -15.26
C LEU A 70 36.77 2.19 -15.02
N ARG A 71 36.52 1.05 -14.34
CA ARG A 71 37.55 0.05 -14.04
C ARG A 71 37.98 -0.77 -15.27
N SER A 72 37.14 -0.81 -16.31
CA SER A 72 37.41 -1.57 -17.54
C SER A 72 38.07 -0.75 -18.67
N ARG A 73 38.29 0.58 -18.50
CA ARG A 73 38.81 1.50 -19.55
C ARG A 73 38.14 1.36 -20.93
N VAL A 74 36.89 0.89 -21.02
CA VAL A 74 36.15 0.77 -22.31
C VAL A 74 35.44 2.09 -22.66
N PHE A 75 36.09 3.23 -22.44
CA PHE A 75 35.56 4.54 -22.83
C PHE A 75 36.17 5.07 -24.13
N LEU A 76 36.94 4.24 -24.87
CA LEU A 76 37.52 4.67 -26.14
C LEU A 76 36.70 4.34 -27.39
N PHE A 77 35.57 3.63 -27.32
CA PHE A 77 34.80 3.26 -28.54
C PHE A 77 33.30 3.03 -28.30
N ARG A 78 32.55 4.04 -27.82
CA ARG A 78 31.11 4.08 -28.14
C ARG A 78 30.71 5.50 -28.50
N PRO A 79 30.66 5.84 -29.80
CA PRO A 79 30.24 7.16 -30.22
C PRO A 79 28.78 7.34 -29.81
N LEU A 80 28.51 8.50 -29.24
CA LEU A 80 27.18 9.07 -29.10
C LEU A 80 26.57 9.14 -30.51
N GLY A 81 25.80 8.14 -30.90
CA GLY A 81 25.33 7.97 -32.28
C GLY A 81 23.97 7.29 -32.33
N THR A 82 22.99 8.08 -32.78
CA THR A 82 21.67 7.75 -33.34
C THR A 82 20.59 7.22 -32.39
N LEU A 83 19.76 8.17 -31.97
CA LEU A 83 18.35 8.04 -31.62
C LEU A 83 17.51 7.93 -32.91
N PRO A 84 16.58 6.97 -33.02
CA PRO A 84 15.27 7.20 -33.64
C PRO A 84 14.21 7.47 -32.57
#